data_AF-B7PFT0-F1
#
_entry.id   AF-B7PFT0-F1
#
_cell.length_a   1.000
_cell.length_b   1.000
_cell.length_c   1.000
_cell.angle_alpha   90.00
_cell.angle_beta   90.00
_cell.angle_gamma   90.00
#
_symmetry.space_group_name_H-M   'P 1'
#
loop_
_entity.id
_entity.type
_entity.pdbx_description
1 polymer ?
#
loop_
_entity_poly.entity_id
_entity_poly.type
_entity_poly.pdbx_seq_one_letter_code
_entity_poly.pdbx_strand_id
1 'polypeptide(L)'
;SFQMASFRQTEERNVSGEVDLMLWSPKLDLIALALVQGQVALHRLSRKRVWLRAPPGGKEQNKVKSLAWRPDGKILAIAYDTGRSRIRHVHNADIIHTIEVGSCISTLTWASDDSSATNGEPRSDIYKDVSKTYLPNLPSLNKTYSASSANKNSDENVDDSKMLKYQDDFNVLVAGTVNGRVLLYAYGVLLCAEFETQVAGYIGDHTKQIVSALLSNRLGRLTLVVESKRSIGKCLYLQSYNLTTLRDKSQELQVVALKYGQTASLLGYLTATVGAIREVWEDILLEIDSKLVNYAQEKHRTSSGTVSDDLLELLMFGTPSDALEKFLRHDLTEKGLKKLGHSIDLCYCNIQNYVLKHLQTVTEALYFHFCDLRGMARWEERFGTIGLSEAAVANVLQCTGAFLMKLMELLQVIDSSMRNFRAFFRWLYAVILRLSDDPVPAGVTHATQQDINFVAEFLKENFAVEWDEANRSSFSLERVGQYLKDEPLTFQVQNNVWCQFLEANPGIKNSGLLVPHNLDRSLVQEHSHLEKAVGAAFVGPADALGRCTVKELQTT
;
A
#
# COMPACT_ATOMS: atom_id res chain seq x y z
N SER A 1 30.39 -40.66 -45.77
CA SER A 1 29.75 -39.39 -45.39
C SER A 1 29.44 -39.45 -43.91
N PHE A 2 30.10 -38.64 -43.08
CA PHE A 2 29.75 -38.58 -41.66
C PHE A 2 28.45 -37.80 -41.51
N GLN A 3 27.41 -38.48 -41.05
CA GLN A 3 26.11 -37.90 -40.77
C GLN A 3 26.26 -37.02 -39.53
N MET A 4 26.40 -35.70 -39.72
CA MET A 4 26.37 -34.76 -38.60
C MET A 4 25.00 -34.85 -37.92
N ALA A 5 24.99 -34.95 -36.59
CA ALA A 5 23.76 -34.91 -35.82
C ALA A 5 23.05 -33.56 -36.02
N SER A 6 21.72 -33.58 -36.12
CA SER A 6 20.89 -32.38 -36.34
C SER A 6 20.84 -31.42 -35.15
N PHE A 7 21.29 -31.86 -33.97
CA PHE A 7 21.34 -31.06 -32.75
C PHE A 7 22.77 -31.02 -32.20
N ARG A 8 23.20 -29.83 -31.79
CA ARG A 8 24.47 -29.62 -31.10
C ARG A 8 24.23 -29.53 -29.61
N GLN A 9 24.80 -30.43 -28.83
CA GLN A 9 24.86 -30.30 -27.38
C GLN A 9 25.76 -29.10 -27.04
N THR A 10 25.17 -28.09 -26.42
CA THR A 10 25.90 -26.90 -25.97
C THR A 10 26.56 -27.13 -24.62
N GLU A 11 25.81 -27.68 -23.65
CA GLU A 11 26.26 -27.92 -22.27
C GLU A 11 25.51 -29.08 -21.60
N GLU A 12 26.12 -29.69 -20.58
CA GLU A 12 25.52 -30.68 -19.67
C GLU A 12 25.98 -30.43 -18.24
N ARG A 13 25.04 -30.42 -17.29
CA ARG A 13 25.35 -30.15 -15.88
C ARG A 13 24.27 -30.68 -14.95
N ASN A 14 24.70 -31.16 -13.79
CA ASN A 14 23.81 -31.54 -12.69
C ASN A 14 23.30 -30.29 -11.96
N VAL A 15 21.99 -30.26 -11.69
CA VAL A 15 21.32 -29.25 -10.87
C VAL A 15 21.40 -29.62 -9.39
N SER A 16 21.31 -28.62 -8.51
CA SER A 16 21.49 -28.81 -7.06
C SER A 16 20.32 -29.52 -6.36
N GLY A 17 19.18 -29.65 -7.02
CA GLY A 17 17.98 -30.30 -6.51
C GLY A 17 17.10 -30.79 -7.65
N GLU A 18 16.16 -31.67 -7.33
CA GLU A 18 15.16 -32.17 -8.27
C GLU A 18 14.29 -31.01 -8.78
N VAL A 19 14.12 -30.97 -10.10
CA VAL A 19 13.35 -29.93 -10.80
C VAL A 19 11.94 -30.46 -11.04
N ASP A 20 10.95 -29.78 -10.48
CA ASP A 20 9.53 -30.11 -10.63
C ASP A 20 8.95 -29.47 -11.91
N LEU A 21 9.32 -28.21 -12.18
CA LEU A 21 8.86 -27.47 -13.36
C LEU A 21 10.02 -26.72 -14.02
N MET A 22 9.98 -26.63 -15.35
CA MET A 22 10.90 -25.80 -16.12
C MET A 22 10.16 -25.07 -17.25
N LEU A 23 10.52 -23.81 -17.49
CA LEU A 23 9.89 -22.99 -18.52
C LEU A 23 10.88 -22.01 -19.15
N TRP A 24 11.03 -22.08 -20.47
CA TRP A 24 11.83 -21.15 -21.26
C TRP A 24 11.17 -19.77 -21.37
N SER A 25 11.99 -18.73 -21.37
CA SER A 25 11.54 -17.38 -21.70
C SER A 25 11.14 -17.31 -23.18
N PRO A 26 10.06 -16.60 -23.53
CA PRO A 26 9.59 -16.52 -24.91
C PRO A 26 10.48 -15.67 -25.82
N LYS A 27 11.28 -14.75 -25.24
CA LYS A 27 12.11 -13.79 -26.01
C LYS A 27 13.60 -13.78 -25.64
N LEU A 28 13.96 -14.26 -24.45
CA LEU A 28 15.32 -14.20 -23.92
C LEU A 28 15.93 -15.59 -23.81
N ASP A 29 17.26 -15.66 -23.82
CA ASP A 29 18.03 -16.89 -23.58
C ASP A 29 18.03 -17.28 -22.09
N LEU A 30 16.85 -17.43 -21.50
CA LEU A 30 16.62 -17.67 -20.09
C LEU A 30 15.69 -18.86 -19.87
N ILE A 31 15.96 -19.66 -18.84
CA ILE A 31 15.12 -20.75 -18.37
C ILE A 31 14.84 -20.60 -16.87
N ALA A 32 13.56 -20.64 -16.50
CA ALA A 32 13.12 -20.70 -15.11
C ALA A 32 12.99 -22.16 -14.70
N LEU A 33 13.53 -22.51 -13.53
CA LEU A 33 13.49 -23.84 -12.93
C LEU A 33 12.85 -23.72 -11.54
N ALA A 34 11.80 -24.49 -11.28
CA ALA A 34 11.24 -24.65 -9.95
C ALA A 34 11.70 -25.99 -9.35
N LEU A 35 12.28 -25.93 -8.15
CA LEU A 35 12.76 -27.08 -7.42
C LEU A 35 11.67 -27.64 -6.50
N VAL A 36 11.77 -28.93 -6.16
CA VAL A 36 10.83 -29.62 -5.26
C VAL A 36 10.76 -28.95 -3.86
N GLN A 37 11.85 -28.30 -3.41
CA GLN A 37 11.87 -27.53 -2.15
C GLN A 37 11.16 -26.16 -2.24
N GLY A 38 10.51 -25.83 -3.37
CA GLY A 38 9.79 -24.56 -3.56
C GLY A 38 10.67 -23.37 -3.98
N GLN A 39 11.97 -23.60 -4.16
CA GLN A 39 12.89 -22.59 -4.66
C GLN A 39 12.72 -22.41 -6.18
N VAL A 40 12.89 -21.17 -6.66
CA VAL A 40 12.90 -20.88 -8.10
C VAL A 40 14.25 -20.30 -8.48
N ALA A 41 14.86 -20.93 -9.48
CA ALA A 41 16.14 -20.52 -10.05
C ALA A 41 15.92 -20.00 -11.48
N LEU A 42 16.63 -18.94 -11.84
CA LEU A 42 16.68 -18.46 -13.20
C LEU A 42 18.09 -18.63 -13.76
N HIS A 43 18.20 -19.29 -14.91
CA HIS A 43 19.46 -19.57 -15.58
C HIS A 43 19.47 -18.97 -16.99
N ARG A 44 20.64 -18.54 -17.46
CA ARG A 44 20.86 -18.27 -18.89
C ARG A 44 21.00 -19.57 -19.68
N LEU A 45 20.97 -19.50 -21.01
CA LEU A 45 21.27 -20.62 -21.90
C LEU A 45 22.69 -21.18 -21.67
N SER A 46 23.66 -20.33 -21.34
CA SER A 46 25.00 -20.72 -20.83
C SER A 46 25.00 -21.27 -19.39
N ARG A 47 23.81 -21.64 -18.90
CA ARG A 47 23.46 -22.14 -17.55
C ARG A 47 24.01 -21.33 -16.37
N LYS A 48 24.55 -20.12 -16.57
CA LYS A 48 24.91 -19.17 -15.50
C LYS A 48 23.64 -18.77 -14.73
N ARG A 49 23.64 -19.03 -13.43
CA ARG A 49 22.54 -18.67 -12.54
C ARG A 49 22.45 -17.16 -12.40
N VAL A 50 21.34 -16.58 -12.85
CA VAL A 50 21.03 -15.15 -12.70
C VAL A 50 20.67 -14.87 -11.24
N TRP A 51 19.76 -15.68 -10.69
CA TRP A 51 19.38 -15.63 -9.28
C TRP A 51 18.74 -16.95 -8.82
N LEU A 52 18.67 -17.12 -7.50
CA LEU A 52 17.94 -18.17 -6.80
C LEU A 52 17.09 -17.51 -5.72
N ARG A 53 15.80 -17.85 -5.65
CA ARG A 53 14.88 -17.30 -4.66
C ARG A 53 14.22 -18.41 -3.86
N ALA A 54 14.27 -18.22 -2.54
CA ALA A 54 13.61 -19.10 -1.57
C ALA A 54 12.08 -18.98 -1.65
N PRO A 55 11.34 -20.01 -1.20
CA PRO A 55 9.90 -19.97 -1.09
C PRO A 55 9.40 -18.84 -0.17
N PRO A 56 8.11 -18.44 -0.29
CA PRO A 56 7.48 -17.48 0.61
C PRO A 56 7.63 -17.86 2.08
N GLY A 57 8.03 -16.90 2.92
CA GLY A 57 8.14 -17.11 4.38
C GLY A 57 9.28 -18.03 4.82
N GLY A 58 10.20 -18.42 3.93
CA GLY A 58 11.36 -19.26 4.27
C GLY A 58 11.02 -20.70 4.65
N LYS A 59 9.74 -21.10 4.61
CA LYS A 59 9.29 -22.46 4.89
C LYS A 59 9.46 -23.32 3.64
N GLU A 60 10.27 -24.37 3.73
CA GLU A 60 10.58 -25.31 2.64
C GLU A 60 9.37 -26.12 2.13
N GLN A 61 8.18 -25.91 2.70
CA GLN A 61 6.96 -26.66 2.35
C GLN A 61 6.10 -26.00 1.27
N ASN A 62 6.36 -24.75 0.89
CA ASN A 62 5.55 -24.07 -0.13
C ASN A 62 6.00 -24.48 -1.53
N LYS A 63 5.29 -25.41 -2.18
CA LYS A 63 5.64 -25.93 -3.49
C LYS A 63 5.17 -25.00 -4.61
N VAL A 64 5.98 -24.89 -5.65
CA VAL A 64 5.61 -24.15 -6.86
C VAL A 64 4.68 -25.04 -7.70
N LYS A 65 3.52 -24.51 -8.09
CA LYS A 65 2.52 -25.25 -8.90
C LYS A 65 2.52 -24.85 -10.36
N SER A 66 2.89 -23.61 -10.67
CA SER A 66 2.94 -23.14 -12.05
C SER A 66 3.86 -21.95 -12.21
N LEU A 67 4.39 -21.80 -13.42
CA LEU A 67 5.23 -20.68 -13.86
C LEU A 67 4.61 -20.11 -15.15
N ALA A 68 4.60 -18.79 -15.28
CA ALA A 68 4.20 -18.14 -16.53
C ALA A 68 5.06 -16.91 -16.81
N TRP A 69 5.66 -16.88 -18.00
CA TRP A 69 6.39 -15.71 -18.49
C TRP A 69 5.43 -14.69 -19.06
N ARG A 70 5.64 -13.41 -18.74
CA ARG A 70 5.03 -12.35 -19.54
C ARG A 70 5.55 -12.45 -20.98
N PRO A 71 4.74 -12.18 -22.01
CA PRO A 71 5.13 -12.35 -23.42
C PRO A 71 6.40 -11.57 -23.84
N ASP A 72 6.76 -10.50 -23.12
CA ASP A 72 7.98 -9.73 -23.36
C ASP A 72 9.25 -10.33 -22.74
N GLY A 73 9.13 -11.36 -21.89
CA GLY A 73 10.22 -12.01 -21.18
C GLY A 73 10.81 -11.22 -20.00
N LYS A 74 10.25 -10.07 -19.61
CA LYS A 74 10.81 -9.21 -18.54
C LYS A 74 10.24 -9.53 -17.15
N ILE A 75 9.10 -10.21 -17.10
CA ILE A 75 8.40 -10.58 -15.86
C ILE A 75 8.10 -12.08 -15.83
N LEU A 76 8.20 -12.66 -14.65
CA LEU A 76 7.85 -14.05 -14.37
C LEU A 76 6.83 -14.13 -13.23
N ALA A 77 5.68 -14.76 -13.48
CA ALA A 77 4.70 -15.13 -12.45
C ALA A 77 4.99 -16.53 -11.91
N ILE A 78 4.96 -16.66 -10.58
CA ILE A 78 5.25 -17.90 -9.85
C ILE A 78 4.08 -18.19 -8.91
N ALA A 79 3.31 -19.24 -9.20
CA ALA A 79 2.22 -19.69 -8.34
C ALA A 79 2.72 -20.72 -7.32
N TYR A 80 2.40 -20.48 -6.05
CA TYR A 80 2.62 -21.43 -4.96
C TYR A 80 1.32 -22.14 -4.56
N ASP A 81 1.45 -23.32 -3.96
CA ASP A 81 0.34 -24.08 -3.39
C ASP A 81 -0.43 -23.34 -2.29
N THR A 82 0.16 -22.33 -1.65
CA THR A 82 -0.50 -21.45 -0.67
C THR A 82 -1.65 -20.59 -1.21
N GLY A 83 -1.93 -20.61 -2.53
CA GLY A 83 -2.91 -19.72 -3.17
C GLY A 83 -2.36 -18.33 -3.50
N ARG A 84 -1.07 -18.10 -3.23
CA ARG A 84 -0.37 -16.86 -3.59
C ARG A 84 0.44 -17.04 -4.87
N SER A 85 0.29 -16.11 -5.81
CA SER A 85 1.17 -15.94 -6.95
C SER A 85 2.04 -14.71 -6.77
N ARG A 86 3.36 -14.86 -6.96
CA ARG A 86 4.32 -13.76 -6.92
C ARG A 86 4.79 -13.42 -8.33
N ILE A 87 4.64 -12.16 -8.68
CA ILE A 87 5.09 -11.61 -9.95
C ILE A 87 6.43 -10.93 -9.72
N ARG A 88 7.49 -11.44 -10.36
CA ARG A 88 8.86 -10.97 -10.17
C ARG A 88 9.43 -10.36 -11.44
N HIS A 89 10.26 -9.36 -11.25
CA HIS A 89 11.08 -8.81 -12.31
C HIS A 89 12.28 -9.73 -12.60
N VAL A 90 12.58 -9.97 -13.86
CA VAL A 90 13.55 -11.00 -14.28
C VAL A 90 15.00 -10.60 -13.99
N HIS A 91 15.30 -9.30 -13.94
CA HIS A 91 16.68 -8.81 -13.77
C HIS A 91 17.17 -8.81 -12.31
N ASN A 92 16.40 -8.22 -11.40
CA ASN A 92 16.73 -8.04 -9.97
C ASN A 92 16.00 -9.04 -9.05
N ALA A 93 15.01 -9.78 -9.57
CA ALA A 93 14.17 -10.71 -8.82
C ALA A 93 13.34 -10.06 -7.71
N ASP A 94 13.10 -8.75 -7.81
CA ASP A 94 12.20 -8.02 -6.91
C ASP A 94 10.76 -8.47 -7.13
N ILE A 95 9.99 -8.53 -6.05
CA ILE A 95 8.55 -8.80 -6.11
C ILE A 95 7.89 -7.49 -6.55
N ILE A 96 7.26 -7.52 -7.72
CA ILE A 96 6.52 -6.37 -8.25
C ILE A 96 5.10 -6.39 -7.70
N HIS A 97 4.46 -7.55 -7.70
CA HIS A 97 3.07 -7.71 -7.28
C HIS A 97 2.83 -9.12 -6.73
N THR A 98 1.85 -9.24 -5.84
CA THR A 98 1.40 -10.53 -5.30
C THR A 98 -0.10 -10.64 -5.53
N ILE A 99 -0.51 -11.69 -6.21
CA ILE A 99 -1.92 -12.03 -6.39
C ILE A 99 -2.26 -13.06 -5.31
N GLU A 100 -3.26 -12.77 -4.50
CA GLU A 100 -3.81 -13.72 -3.53
C GLU A 100 -5.13 -14.27 -4.05
N VAL A 101 -5.20 -15.58 -4.22
CA VAL A 101 -6.40 -16.30 -4.63
C VAL A 101 -6.81 -17.17 -3.44
N GLY A 102 -8.10 -17.15 -3.07
CA GLY A 102 -8.64 -17.93 -1.94
C GLY A 102 -8.57 -19.46 -2.10
N SER A 103 -7.85 -19.97 -3.11
CA SER A 103 -7.61 -21.39 -3.37
C SER A 103 -6.27 -21.58 -4.08
N CYS A 104 -5.73 -22.80 -4.04
CA CYS A 104 -4.45 -23.12 -4.69
C CYS A 104 -4.54 -22.92 -6.21
N ILE A 105 -3.57 -22.18 -6.77
CA ILE A 105 -3.45 -22.00 -8.21
C ILE A 105 -2.80 -23.26 -8.80
N SER A 106 -3.49 -23.93 -9.71
CA SER A 106 -3.03 -25.14 -10.36
C SER A 106 -2.31 -24.88 -11.69
N THR A 107 -2.68 -23.82 -12.41
CA THR A 107 -2.07 -23.46 -13.69
C THR A 107 -2.05 -21.95 -13.91
N LEU A 108 -1.00 -21.46 -14.56
CA LEU A 108 -0.84 -20.07 -14.99
C LEU A 108 -0.51 -20.05 -16.48
N THR A 109 -1.06 -19.09 -17.21
CA THR A 109 -0.72 -18.86 -18.62
C THR A 109 -0.83 -17.38 -18.94
N TRP A 110 0.15 -16.84 -19.64
CA TRP A 110 0.16 -15.42 -20.01
C TRP A 110 0.13 -15.30 -21.53
N ALA A 111 -0.86 -14.57 -22.06
CA ALA A 111 -0.99 -14.34 -23.49
C ALA A 111 -1.04 -12.84 -23.79
N SER A 112 -0.56 -12.45 -24.97
CA SER A 112 -0.68 -11.10 -25.52
C SER A 112 -1.60 -11.11 -26.74
N ASP A 113 -2.18 -9.95 -27.03
CA ASP A 113 -2.80 -9.68 -28.33
C ASP A 113 -1.70 -9.29 -29.34
N ASP A 114 -1.42 -10.16 -30.32
CA ASP A 114 -0.37 -9.95 -31.36
C ASP A 114 -0.78 -8.97 -32.46
N SER A 115 -1.88 -8.24 -32.29
CA SER A 115 -2.48 -7.41 -33.34
C SER A 115 -1.62 -6.22 -33.79
N SER A 116 -0.65 -5.77 -32.98
CA SER A 116 0.31 -4.71 -33.34
C SER A 116 1.29 -5.13 -34.45
N ALA A 117 1.52 -6.43 -34.67
CA ALA A 117 2.48 -6.91 -35.65
C ALA A 117 1.95 -6.95 -37.10
N THR A 118 0.65 -6.77 -37.32
CA THR A 118 0.02 -7.14 -38.60
C THR A 118 -0.45 -5.98 -39.47
N ASN A 119 -0.71 -4.77 -38.95
CA ASN A 119 -1.08 -3.60 -39.75
C ASN A 119 -0.44 -2.33 -39.20
N GLY A 120 0.41 -1.67 -40.00
CA GLY A 120 1.12 -0.44 -39.65
C GLY A 120 0.25 0.83 -39.58
N GLU A 121 -1.05 0.70 -39.28
CA GLU A 121 -1.90 1.85 -38.99
C GLU A 121 -1.74 2.25 -37.52
N PRO A 122 -1.48 3.54 -37.23
CA PRO A 122 -1.39 4.01 -35.85
C PRO A 122 -2.74 3.80 -35.16
N ARG A 123 -2.76 3.00 -34.10
CA ARG A 123 -3.94 2.88 -33.22
C ARG A 123 -4.33 4.28 -32.75
N SER A 124 -5.59 4.66 -32.91
CA SER A 124 -6.10 5.85 -32.24
C SER A 124 -6.19 5.54 -30.75
N ASP A 125 -5.29 6.10 -29.95
CA ASP A 125 -5.35 5.96 -28.50
C ASP A 125 -6.66 6.59 -28.00
N ILE A 126 -7.55 5.75 -27.44
CA ILE A 126 -8.79 6.22 -26.79
C ILE A 126 -8.46 7.23 -25.68
N TYR A 127 -7.29 7.05 -25.06
CA TYR A 127 -6.81 7.89 -23.97
C TYR A 127 -5.29 7.98 -24.04
N LYS A 128 -4.78 9.22 -23.99
CA LYS A 128 -3.35 9.50 -23.89
C LYS A 128 -3.05 10.04 -22.49
N ASP A 129 -2.22 9.32 -21.74
CA ASP A 129 -1.84 9.73 -20.40
C ASP A 129 -0.84 10.88 -20.43
N VAL A 130 -1.26 12.03 -19.91
CA VAL A 130 -0.43 13.24 -19.78
C VAL A 130 0.02 13.49 -18.34
N SER A 131 -0.27 12.57 -17.42
CA SER A 131 0.06 12.68 -15.99
C SER A 131 1.52 13.07 -15.74
N LYS A 132 2.48 12.38 -16.39
CA LYS A 132 3.93 12.62 -16.25
C LYS A 132 4.40 14.02 -16.65
N THR A 133 3.60 14.77 -17.40
CA THR A 133 3.94 16.14 -17.82
C THR A 133 3.56 17.16 -16.75
N TYR A 134 2.50 16.90 -15.98
CA TYR A 134 1.90 17.88 -15.08
C TYR A 134 2.01 17.49 -13.61
N LEU A 135 2.05 16.20 -13.29
CA LEU A 135 2.18 15.73 -11.93
C LEU A 135 3.64 15.81 -11.47
N PRO A 136 3.89 16.28 -10.24
CA PRO A 136 5.21 16.23 -9.64
C PRO A 136 5.67 14.77 -9.45
N ASN A 137 6.97 14.52 -9.59
CA ASN A 137 7.52 13.21 -9.29
C ASN A 137 7.48 12.94 -7.79
N LEU A 138 7.15 11.70 -7.42
CA LEU A 138 7.11 11.30 -6.02
C LEU A 138 8.52 11.17 -5.43
N PRO A 139 8.80 11.82 -4.29
CA PRO A 139 10.07 11.66 -3.60
C PRO A 139 10.25 10.22 -3.12
N SER A 140 11.48 9.72 -3.14
CA SER A 140 11.75 8.40 -2.55
C SER A 140 11.50 8.42 -1.04
N LEU A 141 10.86 7.36 -0.53
CA LEU A 141 10.70 7.10 0.91
C LEU A 141 12.03 6.69 1.55
N ASN A 142 13.15 7.34 1.21
CA ASN A 142 14.50 6.92 1.60
C ASN A 142 14.55 6.44 3.06
N LYS A 143 15.23 5.29 3.24
CA LYS A 143 15.49 4.57 4.51
C LYS A 143 16.19 5.44 5.54
N THR A 144 15.51 6.44 6.08
CA THR A 144 16.09 7.35 7.08
C THR A 144 16.16 6.66 8.46
N TYR A 145 15.48 5.52 8.65
CA TYR A 145 15.43 4.84 9.96
C TYR A 145 15.68 3.32 9.96
N SER A 146 15.78 2.64 8.81
CA SER A 146 16.21 1.24 8.77
C SER A 146 17.73 1.13 8.58
N ALA A 147 18.44 0.85 9.67
CA ALA A 147 19.83 0.41 9.64
C ALA A 147 19.96 -0.98 8.98
N SER A 148 19.82 -1.06 7.65
CA SER A 148 20.24 -2.21 6.82
C SER A 148 20.04 -1.90 5.34
N SER A 149 21.11 -2.05 4.55
CA SER A 149 21.23 -1.91 3.09
C SER A 149 21.46 -0.50 2.55
N ALA A 150 22.68 -0.02 2.78
CA ALA A 150 23.38 0.89 1.91
C ALA A 150 23.66 0.20 0.56
N ASN A 151 22.93 0.59 -0.48
CA ASN A 151 23.43 0.52 -1.85
C ASN A 151 23.17 1.88 -2.50
N LYS A 152 24.24 2.66 -2.61
CA LYS A 152 24.32 3.88 -3.43
C LYS A 152 24.15 3.46 -4.88
N ASN A 153 23.02 3.85 -5.47
CA ASN A 153 22.79 4.18 -6.88
C ASN A 153 21.27 4.14 -7.11
N SER A 154 20.59 5.28 -6.99
CA SER A 154 19.19 5.40 -7.36
C SER A 154 19.00 6.70 -8.11
N ASP A 155 18.75 6.60 -9.42
CA ASP A 155 17.95 7.61 -10.10
C ASP A 155 16.68 7.85 -9.27
N GLU A 156 16.50 9.10 -8.86
CA GLU A 156 15.78 9.54 -7.66
C GLU A 156 14.26 9.63 -7.80
N ASN A 157 13.61 8.72 -8.53
CA ASN A 157 12.14 8.72 -8.64
C ASN A 157 11.57 7.34 -8.26
N VAL A 158 10.57 7.33 -7.38
CA VAL A 158 9.73 6.12 -7.19
C VAL A 158 9.05 5.88 -8.51
N ASP A 159 9.46 4.79 -9.13
CA ASP A 159 9.04 4.53 -10.48
C ASP A 159 7.59 3.98 -10.48
N ASP A 160 6.61 4.88 -10.67
CA ASP A 160 5.16 4.75 -10.44
C ASP A 160 4.43 3.56 -11.10
N SER A 161 5.15 2.70 -11.82
CA SER A 161 4.54 1.63 -12.62
C SER A 161 5.54 0.57 -13.08
N LYS A 162 6.44 0.08 -12.20
CA LYS A 162 7.39 -1.00 -12.53
C LYS A 162 6.76 -2.20 -13.27
N MET A 163 5.50 -2.52 -12.97
CA MET A 163 4.75 -3.60 -13.62
C MET A 163 4.29 -3.27 -15.04
N LEU A 164 3.84 -2.04 -15.29
CA LEU A 164 3.20 -1.60 -16.54
C LEU A 164 4.18 -0.94 -17.51
N LYS A 165 5.45 -0.84 -17.12
CA LYS A 165 6.51 -0.29 -17.96
C LYS A 165 6.80 -1.13 -19.19
N TYR A 166 6.94 -0.43 -20.32
CA TYR A 166 7.29 -0.98 -21.62
C TYR A 166 6.27 -2.02 -22.11
N GLN A 167 4.98 -1.73 -21.95
CA GLN A 167 3.89 -2.54 -22.48
C GLN A 167 3.27 -1.86 -23.69
N ASP A 168 3.60 -2.37 -24.86
CA ASP A 168 3.04 -1.90 -26.12
C ASP A 168 1.73 -2.64 -26.45
N ASP A 169 1.63 -3.91 -26.04
CA ASP A 169 0.50 -4.80 -26.33
C ASP A 169 -0.30 -5.17 -25.08
N PHE A 170 -1.62 -5.18 -25.22
CA PHE A 170 -2.54 -5.70 -24.20
C PHE A 170 -2.26 -7.19 -23.98
N ASN A 171 -2.08 -7.58 -22.71
CA ASN A 171 -1.80 -8.95 -22.33
C ASN A 171 -2.56 -9.34 -21.07
N VAL A 172 -2.87 -10.63 -20.96
CA VAL A 172 -3.72 -11.19 -19.90
C VAL A 172 -3.04 -12.41 -19.31
N LEU A 173 -2.95 -12.43 -17.98
CA LEU A 173 -2.53 -13.58 -17.19
C LEU A 173 -3.78 -14.36 -16.76
N VAL A 174 -3.88 -15.60 -17.19
CA VAL A 174 -4.93 -16.54 -16.79
C VAL A 174 -4.42 -17.40 -15.64
N ALA A 175 -5.18 -17.46 -14.56
CA ALA A 175 -4.94 -18.33 -13.42
C ALA A 175 -6.11 -19.31 -13.26
N GLY A 176 -5.79 -20.61 -13.28
CA GLY A 176 -6.75 -21.67 -12.99
C GLY A 176 -6.50 -22.25 -11.60
N THR A 177 -7.57 -22.60 -10.88
CA THR A 177 -7.48 -23.12 -9.51
C THR A 177 -7.84 -24.60 -9.40
N VAL A 178 -7.46 -25.21 -8.27
CA VAL A 178 -7.80 -26.60 -7.91
C VAL A 178 -9.29 -26.82 -7.63
N ASN A 179 -10.08 -25.75 -7.54
CA ASN A 179 -11.53 -25.79 -7.32
C ASN A 179 -12.31 -25.47 -8.60
N GLY A 180 -11.65 -25.37 -9.75
CA GLY A 180 -12.33 -25.17 -11.03
C GLY A 180 -12.66 -23.71 -11.33
N ARG A 181 -12.13 -22.75 -10.58
CA ARG A 181 -12.26 -21.31 -10.86
C ARG A 181 -11.18 -20.83 -11.81
N VAL A 182 -11.56 -19.92 -12.69
CA VAL A 182 -10.68 -19.26 -13.67
C VAL A 182 -10.68 -17.78 -13.37
N LEU A 183 -9.50 -17.18 -13.28
CA LEU A 183 -9.30 -15.75 -13.06
C LEU A 183 -8.45 -15.18 -14.19
N LEU A 184 -8.88 -14.06 -14.78
CA LEU A 184 -8.19 -13.37 -15.86
C LEU A 184 -7.71 -12.02 -15.37
N TYR A 185 -6.39 -11.81 -15.36
CA TYR A 185 -5.75 -10.57 -14.91
C TYR A 185 -5.18 -9.80 -16.10
N ALA A 186 -5.75 -8.63 -16.42
CA ALA A 186 -5.13 -7.72 -17.38
C ALA A 186 -3.80 -7.21 -16.84
N TYR A 187 -2.76 -7.33 -17.67
CA TYR A 187 -1.37 -7.05 -17.33
C TYR A 187 -0.82 -7.80 -16.11
N GLY A 188 -1.54 -8.81 -15.61
CA GLY A 188 -1.26 -9.47 -14.35
C GLY A 188 -1.60 -8.64 -13.10
N VAL A 189 -2.31 -7.51 -13.25
CA VAL A 189 -2.65 -6.59 -12.13
C VAL A 189 -4.15 -6.55 -11.88
N LEU A 190 -4.93 -6.11 -12.87
CA LEU A 190 -6.37 -5.90 -12.73
C LEU A 190 -7.11 -7.21 -12.98
N LEU A 191 -7.92 -7.67 -12.02
CA LEU A 191 -8.83 -8.79 -12.23
C LEU A 191 -9.96 -8.33 -13.17
N CYS A 192 -9.98 -8.86 -14.38
CA CYS A 192 -10.95 -8.51 -15.40
C CYS A 192 -12.05 -9.54 -15.56
N ALA A 193 -11.86 -10.81 -15.19
CA ALA A 193 -12.95 -11.78 -15.20
C ALA A 193 -12.70 -12.89 -14.18
N GLU A 194 -13.75 -13.32 -13.50
CA GLU A 194 -13.78 -14.53 -12.67
C GLU A 194 -15.01 -15.36 -13.02
N PHE A 195 -14.83 -16.66 -13.22
CA PHE A 195 -15.94 -17.60 -13.39
C PHE A 195 -15.54 -19.02 -12.97
N GLU A 196 -16.54 -19.84 -12.64
CA GLU A 196 -16.35 -21.25 -12.29
C GLU A 196 -16.73 -22.16 -13.45
N THR A 197 -15.88 -23.16 -13.71
CA THR A 197 -16.13 -24.17 -14.75
C THR A 197 -17.24 -25.14 -14.35
N GLN A 198 -18.16 -25.37 -15.27
CA GLN A 198 -19.21 -26.38 -15.13
C GLN A 198 -18.90 -27.58 -16.03
N VAL A 199 -19.06 -28.80 -15.53
CA VAL A 199 -18.90 -30.03 -16.32
C VAL A 199 -20.30 -30.57 -16.63
N ALA A 200 -20.66 -30.58 -17.92
CA ALA A 200 -21.98 -31.03 -18.36
C ALA A 200 -22.16 -32.53 -18.11
N GLY A 201 -23.35 -32.94 -17.67
CA GLY A 201 -23.73 -34.34 -17.43
C GLY A 201 -23.67 -34.82 -15.98
N TYR A 202 -23.33 -33.96 -15.01
CA TYR A 202 -23.23 -34.32 -13.60
C TYR A 202 -23.78 -33.21 -12.68
N ILE A 203 -24.70 -33.58 -11.78
CA ILE A 203 -25.24 -32.73 -10.71
C ILE A 203 -24.62 -33.25 -9.41
N GLY A 204 -23.53 -32.65 -8.96
CA GLY A 204 -22.86 -33.05 -7.72
C GLY A 204 -21.55 -32.30 -7.49
N ASP A 205 -21.21 -32.11 -6.21
CA ASP A 205 -20.07 -31.35 -5.73
C ASP A 205 -18.82 -32.24 -5.73
N HIS A 206 -18.20 -32.42 -6.90
CA HIS A 206 -16.95 -33.19 -7.04
C HIS A 206 -15.80 -32.23 -7.33
N THR A 207 -14.61 -32.57 -6.83
CA THR A 207 -13.40 -31.76 -7.02
C THR A 207 -13.08 -31.62 -8.51
N LYS A 208 -13.17 -30.40 -9.03
CA LYS A 208 -12.76 -30.02 -10.38
C LYS A 208 -11.43 -29.27 -10.29
N GLN A 209 -10.40 -29.74 -10.97
CA GLN A 209 -9.11 -29.05 -11.02
C GLN A 209 -8.83 -28.58 -12.44
N ILE A 210 -8.41 -27.33 -12.61
CA ILE A 210 -7.92 -26.86 -13.91
C ILE A 210 -6.48 -27.32 -14.08
N VAL A 211 -6.23 -28.15 -15.10
CA VAL A 211 -4.90 -28.71 -15.37
C VAL A 211 -4.11 -27.78 -16.29
N SER A 212 -4.76 -27.25 -17.33
CA SER A 212 -4.14 -26.37 -18.32
C SER A 212 -5.14 -25.35 -18.82
N ALA A 213 -4.64 -24.16 -19.14
CA ALA A 213 -5.39 -23.07 -19.75
C ALA A 213 -4.61 -22.54 -20.96
N LEU A 214 -5.31 -22.24 -22.05
CA LEU A 214 -4.72 -21.64 -23.23
C LEU A 214 -5.63 -20.53 -23.73
N LEU A 215 -5.13 -19.30 -23.71
CA LEU A 215 -5.81 -18.12 -24.25
C LEU A 215 -5.29 -17.84 -25.65
N SER A 216 -6.21 -17.71 -26.63
CA SER A 216 -5.85 -17.42 -28.03
C SER A 216 -5.11 -16.08 -28.18
N ASN A 217 -4.23 -15.94 -29.18
CA ASN A 217 -3.47 -14.70 -29.46
C ASN A 217 -4.32 -13.48 -29.86
N ARG A 218 -5.65 -13.61 -29.98
CA ARG A 218 -6.61 -12.48 -30.13
C ARG A 218 -7.57 -12.38 -28.96
N LEU A 219 -7.23 -13.02 -27.84
CA LEU A 219 -7.92 -13.03 -26.55
C LEU A 219 -9.44 -13.37 -26.58
N GLY A 220 -9.95 -13.93 -27.68
CA GLY A 220 -11.38 -14.16 -27.86
C GLY A 220 -11.85 -15.59 -27.62
N ARG A 221 -10.92 -16.54 -27.41
CA ARG A 221 -11.25 -17.90 -27.01
C ARG A 221 -10.28 -18.38 -25.94
N LEU A 222 -10.84 -19.03 -24.93
CA LEU A 222 -10.10 -19.70 -23.87
C LEU A 222 -10.41 -21.18 -23.88
N THR A 223 -9.36 -21.99 -24.03
CA THR A 223 -9.46 -23.44 -23.97
C THR A 223 -8.91 -23.93 -22.64
N LEU A 224 -9.69 -24.75 -21.94
CA LEU A 224 -9.35 -25.27 -20.62
C LEU A 224 -9.34 -26.80 -20.64
N VAL A 225 -8.38 -27.40 -19.94
CA VAL A 225 -8.38 -28.82 -19.61
C VAL A 225 -8.75 -28.96 -18.14
N VAL A 226 -9.91 -29.55 -17.86
CA VAL A 226 -10.45 -29.73 -16.51
C VAL A 226 -10.37 -31.20 -16.12
N GLU A 227 -9.73 -31.50 -15.00
CA GLU A 227 -9.74 -32.83 -14.38
C GLU A 227 -10.92 -32.92 -13.40
N SER A 228 -11.72 -33.97 -13.52
CA SER A 228 -12.73 -34.35 -12.52
C SER A 228 -12.43 -35.75 -12.01
N LYS A 229 -12.46 -35.91 -10.68
CA LYS A 229 -12.42 -37.25 -10.07
C LYS A 229 -13.81 -37.88 -10.14
N ARG A 230 -13.92 -39.04 -10.78
CA ARG A 230 -15.11 -39.91 -10.78
C ARG A 230 -14.84 -41.14 -9.92
N SER A 231 -15.89 -41.87 -9.57
CA SER A 231 -15.79 -43.17 -8.88
C SER A 231 -14.92 -44.20 -9.63
N ILE A 232 -14.78 -44.06 -10.96
CA ILE A 232 -14.05 -44.98 -11.84
C ILE A 232 -12.61 -44.48 -12.14
N GLY A 233 -12.21 -43.30 -11.67
CA GLY A 233 -10.89 -42.72 -11.91
C GLY A 233 -10.91 -41.23 -12.25
N LYS A 234 -9.79 -40.72 -12.78
CA LYS A 234 -9.65 -39.32 -13.24
C LYS A 234 -10.11 -39.19 -14.69
N CYS A 235 -11.04 -38.28 -14.96
CA CYS A 235 -11.45 -37.92 -16.32
C CYS A 235 -10.98 -36.49 -16.64
N LEU A 236 -10.44 -36.30 -17.84
CA LEU A 236 -10.11 -34.98 -18.37
C LEU A 236 -11.24 -34.51 -19.27
N TYR A 237 -11.49 -33.21 -19.30
CA TYR A 237 -12.45 -32.58 -20.20
C TYR A 237 -11.79 -31.40 -20.87
N LEU A 238 -11.88 -31.34 -22.19
CA LEU A 238 -11.54 -30.17 -22.97
C LEU A 238 -12.77 -29.27 -23.05
N GLN A 239 -12.64 -28.04 -22.56
CA GLN A 239 -13.71 -27.03 -22.59
C GLN A 239 -13.25 -25.80 -23.36
N SER A 240 -14.11 -25.26 -24.23
CA SER A 240 -13.86 -24.01 -24.95
C SER A 240 -14.84 -22.94 -24.49
N TYR A 241 -14.32 -21.75 -24.18
CA TYR A 241 -15.08 -20.59 -23.74
C TYR A 241 -14.90 -19.44 -24.73
N ASN A 242 -16.01 -18.78 -25.05
CA ASN A 242 -16.04 -17.57 -25.84
C ASN A 242 -15.75 -16.36 -24.97
N LEU A 243 -14.76 -15.55 -25.38
CA LEU A 243 -14.34 -14.31 -24.74
C LEU A 243 -14.41 -13.12 -25.72
N THR A 244 -15.41 -13.07 -26.62
CA THR A 244 -15.59 -11.97 -27.58
C THR A 244 -15.60 -10.60 -26.90
N THR A 245 -16.28 -10.46 -25.76
CA THR A 245 -16.32 -9.19 -25.02
C THR A 245 -14.92 -8.72 -24.58
N LEU A 246 -14.03 -9.63 -24.18
CA LEU A 246 -12.63 -9.31 -23.83
C LEU A 246 -11.86 -8.81 -25.06
N ARG A 247 -12.08 -9.42 -26.22
CA ARG A 247 -11.47 -9.00 -27.49
C ARG A 247 -11.97 -7.62 -27.93
N ASP A 248 -13.29 -7.45 -27.97
CA ASP A 248 -13.95 -6.26 -28.49
C ASP A 248 -13.69 -5.03 -27.60
N LYS A 249 -13.53 -5.25 -26.29
CA LYS A 249 -13.27 -4.19 -25.29
C LYS A 249 -11.82 -4.14 -24.81
N SER A 250 -10.89 -4.72 -25.58
CA SER A 250 -9.47 -4.82 -25.23
C SER A 250 -8.81 -3.46 -25.02
N GLN A 251 -9.18 -2.44 -25.81
CA GLN A 251 -8.63 -1.10 -25.69
C GLN A 251 -9.12 -0.38 -24.43
N GLU A 252 -10.40 -0.50 -24.09
CA GLU A 252 -10.98 0.05 -22.86
C GLU A 252 -10.36 -0.62 -21.62
N LEU A 253 -10.24 -1.94 -21.64
CA LEU A 253 -9.62 -2.72 -20.56
C LEU A 253 -8.14 -2.41 -20.41
N GLN A 254 -7.42 -2.17 -21.52
CA GLN A 254 -6.05 -1.70 -21.48
C GLN A 254 -5.93 -0.38 -20.72
N VAL A 255 -6.75 0.62 -21.05
CA VAL A 255 -6.71 1.93 -20.37
C VAL A 255 -7.06 1.80 -18.89
N VAL A 256 -8.13 1.06 -18.55
CA VAL A 256 -8.55 0.86 -17.16
C VAL A 256 -7.51 0.08 -16.36
N ALA A 257 -6.90 -0.96 -16.93
CA ALA A 257 -5.85 -1.73 -16.26
C ALA A 257 -4.56 -0.91 -16.06
N LEU A 258 -4.21 -0.04 -17.00
CA LEU A 258 -3.10 0.90 -16.85
C LEU A 258 -3.37 1.90 -15.71
N LYS A 259 -4.56 2.53 -15.69
CA LYS A 259 -4.96 3.43 -14.60
C LYS A 259 -5.04 2.71 -13.26
N TYR A 260 -5.55 1.49 -13.22
CA TYR A 260 -5.55 0.66 -12.01
C TYR A 260 -4.13 0.44 -11.49
N GLY A 261 -3.19 -0.02 -12.32
CA GLY A 261 -1.83 -0.27 -11.84
C GLY A 261 -1.09 1.00 -11.41
N GLN A 262 -1.35 2.16 -12.04
CA GLN A 262 -0.87 3.46 -11.57
C GLN A 262 -1.43 3.80 -10.18
N THR A 263 -2.77 3.81 -10.05
CA THR A 263 -3.42 4.13 -8.77
C THR A 263 -3.06 3.14 -7.65
N ALA A 264 -2.90 1.85 -7.95
CA ALA A 264 -2.46 0.84 -6.99
C ALA A 264 -1.02 1.07 -6.52
N SER A 265 -0.12 1.51 -7.41
CA SER A 265 1.25 1.87 -7.04
C SER A 265 1.29 3.11 -6.14
N LEU A 266 0.52 4.15 -6.50
CA LEU A 266 0.38 5.37 -5.71
C LEU A 266 -0.25 5.07 -4.33
N LEU A 267 -1.27 4.22 -4.29
CA LEU A 267 -1.90 3.79 -3.04
C LEU A 267 -0.91 3.01 -2.16
N GLY A 268 -0.14 2.09 -2.74
CA GLY A 268 0.92 1.40 -1.99
C GLY A 268 1.99 2.33 -1.43
N TYR A 269 2.34 3.39 -2.16
CA TYR A 269 3.23 4.45 -1.67
C TYR A 269 2.57 5.25 -0.52
N LEU A 270 1.29 5.59 -0.64
CA LEU A 270 0.52 6.26 0.40
C LEU A 270 0.51 5.42 1.70
N THR A 271 0.15 4.13 1.61
CA THR A 271 0.15 3.19 2.74
C THR A 271 1.52 3.10 3.41
N ALA A 272 2.59 2.99 2.62
CA ALA A 272 3.96 2.94 3.14
C ALA A 272 4.36 4.25 3.85
N THR A 273 3.93 5.40 3.33
CA THR A 273 4.19 6.72 3.93
C THR A 273 3.44 6.90 5.25
N VAL A 274 2.16 6.49 5.31
CA VAL A 274 1.38 6.50 6.56
C VAL A 274 2.03 5.58 7.61
N GLY A 275 2.50 4.40 7.20
CA GLY A 275 3.27 3.50 8.06
C GLY A 275 4.54 4.14 8.62
N ALA A 276 5.34 4.80 7.77
CA ALA A 276 6.56 5.48 8.20
C ALA A 276 6.29 6.63 9.19
N ILE A 277 5.21 7.40 9.01
CA ILE A 277 4.82 8.45 9.97
C ILE A 277 4.46 7.82 11.33
N ARG A 278 3.73 6.70 11.33
CA ARG A 278 3.37 5.99 12.57
C ARG A 278 4.60 5.48 13.31
N GLU A 279 5.56 4.88 12.61
CA GLU A 279 6.82 4.42 13.20
C GLU A 279 7.59 5.58 13.86
N VAL A 280 7.76 6.71 13.15
CA VAL A 280 8.44 7.91 13.68
C VAL A 280 7.73 8.46 14.93
N TRP A 281 6.41 8.35 14.97
CA TRP A 281 5.61 8.79 16.11
C TRP A 281 5.70 7.84 17.31
N GLU A 282 5.68 6.53 17.08
CA GLU A 282 5.80 5.52 18.12
C GLU A 282 7.21 5.59 18.77
N ASP A 283 8.26 5.78 17.97
CA ASP A 283 9.64 5.93 18.45
C ASP A 283 9.79 7.13 19.41
N ILE A 284 9.18 8.28 19.12
CA ILE A 284 9.29 9.47 19.99
C ILE A 284 8.47 9.29 21.28
N LEU A 285 7.32 8.63 21.21
CA LEU A 285 6.49 8.36 22.38
C LEU A 285 7.24 7.47 23.37
N LEU A 286 7.92 6.44 22.87
CA LEU A 286 8.81 5.58 23.66
C LEU A 286 9.98 6.36 24.29
N GLU A 287 10.58 7.31 23.57
CA GLU A 287 11.66 8.15 24.11
C GLU A 287 11.16 9.00 25.29
N ILE A 288 10.00 9.62 25.17
CA ILE A 288 9.42 10.46 26.23
C ILE A 288 9.01 9.63 27.44
N ASP A 289 8.33 8.51 27.23
CA ASP A 289 7.95 7.61 28.32
C ASP A 289 9.20 7.10 29.06
N SER A 290 10.27 6.74 28.36
CA SER A 290 11.52 6.31 29.01
C SER A 290 12.11 7.36 29.98
N LYS A 291 11.81 8.64 29.77
CA LYS A 291 12.26 9.75 30.62
C LYS A 291 11.30 10.12 31.75
N LEU A 292 10.00 9.98 31.52
CA LEU A 292 8.98 10.42 32.46
C LEU A 292 8.45 9.29 33.35
N VAL A 293 8.58 8.03 32.94
CA VAL A 293 7.98 6.87 33.62
C VAL A 293 8.47 6.71 35.06
N ASN A 294 9.78 6.90 35.29
CA ASN A 294 10.33 6.73 36.64
C ASN A 294 9.75 7.77 37.61
N TYR A 295 9.62 9.03 37.17
CA TYR A 295 9.03 10.10 37.97
C TYR A 295 7.52 9.89 38.18
N ALA A 296 6.79 9.51 37.13
CA ALA A 296 5.37 9.21 37.23
C ALA A 296 5.09 8.07 38.22
N GLN A 297 5.92 7.02 38.23
CA GLN A 297 5.84 5.92 39.19
C GLN A 297 6.18 6.35 40.62
N GLU A 298 7.25 7.12 40.82
CA GLU A 298 7.64 7.63 42.16
C GLU A 298 6.54 8.55 42.72
N LYS A 299 5.94 9.39 41.86
CA LYS A 299 4.81 10.23 42.22
C LYS A 299 3.58 9.43 42.62
N HIS A 300 3.13 8.49 41.79
CA HIS A 300 1.97 7.65 42.09
C HIS A 300 2.10 6.89 43.42
N ARG A 301 3.34 6.56 43.84
CA ARG A 301 3.59 5.90 45.14
C ARG A 301 3.55 6.86 46.33
N THR A 302 3.85 8.12 46.12
CA THR A 302 4.16 9.08 47.21
C THR A 302 3.04 10.10 47.42
N SER A 303 2.30 10.47 46.36
CA SER A 303 1.24 11.48 46.41
C SER A 303 0.09 11.15 45.45
N SER A 304 -1.09 11.68 45.73
CA SER A 304 -2.24 11.63 44.82
C SER A 304 -2.16 12.79 43.82
N GLY A 305 -2.35 12.50 42.52
CA GLY A 305 -2.37 13.50 41.45
C GLY A 305 -1.50 13.13 40.25
N THR A 306 -1.68 13.86 39.15
CA THR A 306 -1.01 13.64 37.85
C THR A 306 0.29 14.41 37.76
N VAL A 307 1.21 14.02 36.87
CA VAL A 307 2.44 14.81 36.58
C VAL A 307 2.11 16.26 36.22
N SER A 308 0.97 16.50 35.56
CA SER A 308 0.48 17.85 35.23
C SER A 308 0.29 18.71 36.48
N ASP A 309 -0.19 18.16 37.59
CA ASP A 309 -0.52 18.94 38.79
C ASP A 309 0.72 19.58 39.42
N ASP A 310 1.84 18.84 39.52
CA ASP A 310 3.10 19.39 40.08
C ASP A 310 3.72 20.43 39.13
N LEU A 311 3.62 20.21 37.81
CA LEU A 311 4.13 21.15 36.82
C LEU A 311 3.28 22.43 36.76
N LEU A 312 1.96 22.32 36.97
CA LEU A 312 1.07 23.48 37.09
C LEU A 312 1.30 24.23 38.40
N GLU A 313 1.53 23.54 39.51
CA GLU A 313 1.89 24.16 40.80
C GLU A 313 3.20 24.95 40.65
N LEU A 314 4.20 24.35 40.02
CA LEU A 314 5.46 25.01 39.68
C LEU A 314 5.24 26.23 38.77
N LEU A 315 4.34 26.15 37.78
CA LEU A 315 4.02 27.28 36.90
C LEU A 315 3.36 28.44 37.65
N MET A 316 2.46 28.13 38.60
CA MET A 316 1.66 29.12 39.32
C MET A 316 2.40 29.76 40.49
N PHE A 317 3.11 28.97 41.29
CA PHE A 317 3.74 29.43 42.53
C PHE A 317 5.26 29.59 42.42
N GLY A 318 5.88 28.99 41.40
CA GLY A 318 7.33 29.07 41.16
C GLY A 318 8.16 28.17 42.06
N THR A 319 7.54 27.36 42.91
CA THR A 319 8.20 26.42 43.83
C THR A 319 7.88 24.98 43.44
N PRO A 320 8.88 24.14 43.11
CA PRO A 320 8.65 22.71 42.83
C PRO A 320 8.40 21.93 44.13
N SER A 321 7.74 20.77 44.01
CA SER A 321 7.72 19.76 45.07
C SER A 321 9.09 19.08 45.22
N ASP A 322 9.41 18.52 46.40
CA ASP A 322 10.70 17.85 46.64
C ASP A 322 11.00 16.74 45.62
N ALA A 323 9.97 15.99 45.22
CA ALA A 323 10.07 14.95 44.21
C ALA A 323 10.35 15.53 42.81
N LEU A 324 9.65 16.60 42.43
CA LEU A 324 9.85 17.27 41.15
C LEU A 324 11.23 17.95 41.09
N GLU A 325 11.69 18.56 42.18
CA GLU A 325 13.02 19.17 42.25
C GLU A 325 14.12 18.13 42.07
N LYS A 326 14.04 16.99 42.75
CA LYS A 326 14.98 15.88 42.60
C LYS A 326 15.00 15.35 41.17
N PHE A 327 13.83 15.19 40.54
CA PHE A 327 13.72 14.76 39.16
C PHE A 327 14.36 15.78 38.18
N LEU A 328 14.04 17.07 38.31
CA LEU A 328 14.58 18.13 37.44
C LEU A 328 16.10 18.33 37.63
N ARG A 329 16.64 18.05 38.81
CA ARG A 329 18.08 18.15 39.09
C ARG A 329 18.88 16.94 38.61
N HIS A 330 18.36 15.73 38.82
CA HIS A 330 19.14 14.50 38.67
C HIS A 330 18.77 13.66 37.44
N ASP A 331 17.49 13.56 37.11
CA ASP A 331 17.00 12.66 36.05
C ASP A 331 16.80 13.41 34.72
N LEU A 332 16.21 14.61 34.77
CA LEU A 332 16.00 15.49 33.62
C LEU A 332 16.98 16.67 33.64
N THR A 333 18.27 16.37 33.57
CA THR A 333 19.34 17.40 33.48
C THR A 333 19.15 18.34 32.29
N GLU A 334 19.80 19.51 32.29
CA GLU A 334 19.82 20.44 31.14
C GLU A 334 20.15 19.72 29.81
N LYS A 335 21.15 18.84 29.81
CA LYS A 335 21.55 18.07 28.62
C LYS A 335 20.45 17.09 28.20
N GLY A 336 19.75 16.49 29.17
CA GLY A 336 18.60 15.62 28.92
C GLY A 336 17.44 16.38 28.29
N LEU A 337 17.08 17.54 28.85
CA LEU A 337 15.99 18.38 28.33
C LEU A 337 16.29 18.89 26.92
N LYS A 338 17.53 19.36 26.64
CA LYS A 338 17.93 19.80 25.30
C LYS A 338 17.84 18.69 24.27
N LYS A 339 18.27 17.46 24.63
CA LYS A 339 18.16 16.29 23.75
C LYS A 339 16.70 15.95 23.47
N LEU A 340 15.89 15.83 24.51
CA LEU A 340 14.46 15.53 24.38
C LEU A 340 13.73 16.58 23.53
N GLY A 341 14.01 17.87 23.79
CA GLY A 341 13.47 18.98 23.03
C GLY A 341 13.82 18.90 21.54
N HIS A 342 15.07 18.57 21.23
CA HIS A 342 15.53 18.39 19.86
C HIS A 342 14.91 17.17 19.18
N SER A 343 14.80 16.02 19.88
CA SER A 343 14.18 14.80 19.34
C SER A 343 12.72 15.04 18.95
N ILE A 344 11.95 15.74 19.79
CA ILE A 344 10.54 16.02 19.53
C ILE A 344 10.35 17.06 18.41
N ASP A 345 11.14 18.15 18.41
CA ASP A 345 11.09 19.15 17.32
C ASP A 345 11.46 18.50 15.97
N LEU A 346 12.45 17.61 15.94
CA LEU A 346 12.80 16.82 14.76
C LEU A 346 11.67 15.88 14.33
N CYS A 347 11.00 15.20 15.28
CA CYS A 347 9.86 14.34 15.00
C CYS A 347 8.72 15.13 14.32
N TYR A 348 8.29 16.24 14.91
CA TYR A 348 7.25 17.09 14.31
C TYR A 348 7.64 17.63 12.94
N CYS A 349 8.88 18.10 12.77
CA CYS A 349 9.38 18.54 11.46
C CYS A 349 9.38 17.40 10.43
N ASN A 350 9.72 16.18 10.83
CA ASN A 350 9.71 15.02 9.95
C ASN A 350 8.28 14.65 9.55
N ILE A 351 7.34 14.58 10.50
CA ILE A 351 5.94 14.30 10.22
C ILE A 351 5.36 15.38 9.29
N GLN A 352 5.61 16.66 9.56
CA GLN A 352 5.18 17.77 8.69
C GLN A 352 5.75 17.63 7.28
N ASN A 353 7.03 17.29 7.14
CA ASN A 353 7.66 17.03 5.84
C ASN A 353 7.03 15.83 5.11
N TYR A 354 6.73 14.73 5.82
CA TYR A 354 6.04 13.58 5.23
C TYR A 354 4.63 13.96 4.75
N VAL A 355 3.88 14.72 5.55
CA VAL A 355 2.53 15.15 5.17
C VAL A 355 2.57 16.06 3.93
N LEU A 356 3.43 17.08 3.91
CA LEU A 356 3.51 18.06 2.81
C LEU A 356 4.15 17.50 1.53
N LYS A 357 5.29 16.82 1.64
CA LYS A 357 6.06 16.41 0.45
C LYS A 357 5.67 15.04 -0.09
N HIS A 358 5.17 14.15 0.76
CA HIS A 358 4.85 12.78 0.38
C HIS A 358 3.33 12.57 0.29
N LEU A 359 2.60 12.69 1.41
CA LEU A 359 1.17 12.37 1.46
C LEU A 359 0.32 13.30 0.59
N GLN A 360 0.56 14.61 0.64
CA GLN A 360 -0.19 15.57 -0.17
C GLN A 360 0.06 15.31 -1.67
N THR A 361 1.32 15.23 -2.07
CA THR A 361 1.73 14.98 -3.46
C THR A 361 1.11 13.70 -4.04
N VAL A 362 1.15 12.59 -3.30
CA VAL A 362 0.55 11.32 -3.78
C VAL A 362 -0.97 11.37 -3.80
N THR A 363 -1.60 12.07 -2.85
CA THR A 363 -3.06 12.23 -2.80
C THR A 363 -3.56 13.08 -3.97
N GLU A 364 -2.85 14.15 -4.32
CA GLU A 364 -3.15 14.98 -5.50
C GLU A 364 -3.00 14.17 -6.81
N ALA A 365 -1.95 13.35 -6.91
CA ALA A 365 -1.76 12.45 -8.05
C ALA A 365 -2.90 11.41 -8.14
N LEU A 366 -3.27 10.78 -7.02
CA LEU A 366 -4.42 9.87 -6.95
C LEU A 366 -5.71 10.58 -7.40
N TYR A 367 -5.97 11.78 -6.88
CA TYR A 367 -7.15 12.57 -7.23
C TYR A 367 -7.21 12.88 -8.73
N PHE A 368 -6.07 13.22 -9.35
CA PHE A 368 -5.95 13.40 -10.80
C PHE A 368 -6.33 12.13 -11.57
N HIS A 369 -5.75 10.98 -11.21
CA HIS A 369 -6.04 9.72 -11.88
C HIS A 369 -7.50 9.27 -11.70
N PHE A 370 -8.13 9.55 -10.55
CA PHE A 370 -9.54 9.27 -10.34
C PHE A 370 -10.46 10.25 -11.09
N CYS A 371 -10.03 11.48 -11.36
CA CYS A 371 -10.74 12.38 -12.26
C CYS A 371 -10.78 11.83 -13.69
N ASP A 372 -9.66 11.32 -14.19
CA ASP A 372 -9.62 10.64 -15.49
C ASP A 372 -10.58 9.44 -15.53
N LEU A 373 -10.52 8.60 -14.48
CA LEU A 373 -11.37 7.42 -14.36
C LEU A 373 -12.86 7.80 -14.30
N ARG A 374 -13.20 8.92 -13.66
CA ARG A 374 -14.58 9.43 -13.64
C ARG A 374 -15.02 9.86 -15.03
N GLY A 375 -14.13 10.53 -15.78
CA GLY A 375 -14.37 10.87 -17.18
C GLY A 375 -14.67 9.63 -18.03
N MET A 376 -13.91 8.55 -17.83
CA MET A 376 -14.15 7.26 -18.48
C MET A 376 -15.48 6.65 -18.04
N ALA A 377 -15.78 6.65 -16.74
CA ALA A 377 -17.01 6.07 -16.17
C ALA A 377 -18.28 6.75 -16.68
N ARG A 378 -18.23 8.06 -16.95
CA ARG A 378 -19.35 8.81 -17.55
C ARG A 378 -19.62 8.43 -19.01
N TRP A 379 -18.67 7.80 -19.69
CA TRP A 379 -18.85 7.32 -21.06
C TRP A 379 -19.42 5.90 -21.04
N GLU A 380 -20.69 5.80 -20.65
CA GLU A 380 -21.38 4.53 -20.35
C GLU A 380 -21.39 3.54 -21.53
N GLU A 381 -21.51 4.03 -22.77
CA GLU A 381 -21.51 3.19 -23.98
C GLU A 381 -20.21 2.38 -24.14
N ARG A 382 -19.08 2.96 -23.73
CA ARG A 382 -17.75 2.34 -23.84
C ARG A 382 -17.41 1.60 -22.56
N PHE A 383 -17.32 2.33 -21.45
CA PHE A 383 -16.79 1.83 -20.18
C PHE A 383 -17.87 1.26 -19.25
N GLY A 384 -19.13 1.66 -19.40
CA GLY A 384 -20.24 1.05 -18.65
C GLY A 384 -20.43 -0.43 -19.01
N THR A 385 -20.18 -0.81 -20.27
CA THR A 385 -20.26 -2.21 -20.72
C THR A 385 -19.20 -3.13 -20.10
N ILE A 386 -18.07 -2.57 -19.65
CA ILE A 386 -17.05 -3.30 -18.89
C ILE A 386 -17.25 -3.14 -17.37
N GLY A 387 -18.40 -2.63 -16.92
CA GLY A 387 -18.75 -2.56 -15.50
C GLY A 387 -18.14 -1.39 -14.72
N LEU A 388 -17.55 -0.37 -15.37
CA LEU A 388 -17.05 0.80 -14.66
C LEU A 388 -18.22 1.69 -14.21
N SER A 389 -18.38 1.87 -12.89
CA SER A 389 -19.50 2.62 -12.31
C SER A 389 -19.14 4.06 -11.95
N GLU A 390 -19.89 5.05 -12.47
CA GLU A 390 -19.67 6.46 -12.11
C GLU A 390 -19.87 6.70 -10.61
N ALA A 391 -20.89 6.09 -10.01
CA ALA A 391 -21.17 6.23 -8.59
C ALA A 391 -20.02 5.70 -7.71
N ALA A 392 -19.44 4.54 -8.08
CA ALA A 392 -18.29 3.99 -7.34
C ALA A 392 -17.06 4.89 -7.46
N VAL A 393 -16.76 5.39 -8.67
CA VAL A 393 -15.62 6.31 -8.89
C VAL A 393 -15.85 7.67 -8.23
N ALA A 394 -17.09 8.18 -8.23
CA ALA A 394 -17.44 9.39 -7.51
C ALA A 394 -17.22 9.24 -6.00
N ASN A 395 -17.57 8.09 -5.42
CA ASN A 395 -17.27 7.78 -4.02
C ASN A 395 -15.75 7.76 -3.74
N VAL A 396 -14.94 7.19 -4.63
CA VAL A 396 -13.47 7.24 -4.51
C VAL A 396 -12.96 8.67 -4.50
N LEU A 397 -13.46 9.54 -5.37
CA LEU A 397 -13.09 10.95 -5.39
C LEU A 397 -13.47 11.67 -4.10
N GLN A 398 -14.65 11.36 -3.54
CA GLN A 398 -15.07 11.90 -2.25
C GLN A 398 -14.14 11.44 -1.11
N CYS A 399 -13.81 10.15 -1.03
CA CYS A 399 -12.86 9.63 -0.05
C CYS A 399 -11.44 10.21 -0.22
N THR A 400 -10.97 10.38 -1.46
CA THR A 400 -9.65 10.96 -1.74
C THR A 400 -9.59 12.42 -1.31
N GLY A 401 -10.67 13.19 -1.59
CA GLY A 401 -10.81 14.55 -1.12
C GLY A 401 -10.89 14.64 0.41
N ALA A 402 -11.67 13.75 1.04
CA ALA A 402 -11.79 13.69 2.50
C ALA A 402 -10.43 13.46 3.17
N PHE A 403 -9.64 12.54 2.61
CA PHE A 403 -8.28 12.28 3.04
C PHE A 403 -7.39 13.52 2.90
N LEU A 404 -7.44 14.23 1.76
CA LEU A 404 -6.70 15.48 1.56
C LEU A 404 -7.09 16.55 2.60
N MET A 405 -8.39 16.71 2.89
CA MET A 405 -8.86 17.61 3.95
C MET A 405 -8.32 17.21 5.32
N LYS A 406 -8.26 15.90 5.61
CA LYS A 406 -7.71 15.37 6.86
C LYS A 406 -6.19 15.61 6.98
N LEU A 407 -5.44 15.58 5.87
CA LEU A 407 -4.03 15.99 5.86
C LEU A 407 -3.86 17.47 6.25
N MET A 408 -4.72 18.34 5.72
CA MET A 408 -4.67 19.76 6.05
C MET A 408 -5.03 20.05 7.51
N GLU A 409 -6.02 19.34 8.04
CA GLU A 409 -6.38 19.38 9.45
C GLU A 409 -5.21 18.92 10.33
N LEU A 410 -4.56 17.81 9.99
CA LEU A 410 -3.39 17.32 10.71
C LEU A 410 -2.24 18.34 10.72
N LEU A 411 -1.99 19.03 9.61
CA LEU A 411 -0.97 20.09 9.55
C LEU A 411 -1.27 21.24 10.51
N GLN A 412 -2.53 21.67 10.61
CA GLN A 412 -2.93 22.71 11.56
C GLN A 412 -2.73 22.26 13.01
N VAL A 413 -3.04 20.99 13.31
CA VAL A 413 -2.85 20.42 14.64
C VAL A 413 -1.36 20.30 14.98
N ILE A 414 -0.52 19.88 14.02
CA ILE A 414 0.94 19.85 14.18
C ILE A 414 1.47 21.26 14.50
N ASP A 415 1.10 22.26 13.71
CA ASP A 415 1.56 23.64 13.90
C ASP A 415 1.13 24.21 15.25
N SER A 416 -0.10 23.95 15.68
CA SER A 416 -0.59 24.36 17.01
C SER A 416 0.18 23.66 18.13
N SER A 417 0.37 22.34 18.01
CA SER A 417 1.09 21.54 19.00
C SER A 417 2.55 21.96 19.13
N MET A 418 3.23 22.24 18.02
CA MET A 418 4.62 22.71 18.02
C MET A 418 4.79 24.06 18.74
N ARG A 419 3.81 24.97 18.65
CA ARG A 419 3.85 26.25 19.39
C ARG A 419 3.75 26.03 20.90
N ASN A 420 2.78 25.23 21.32
CA ASN A 420 2.57 24.87 22.72
C ASN A 420 3.80 24.16 23.31
N PHE A 421 4.35 23.22 22.53
CA PHE A 421 5.57 22.50 22.86
C PHE A 421 6.79 23.41 23.06
N ARG A 422 7.06 24.31 22.10
CA ARG A 422 8.22 25.23 22.18
C ARG A 422 8.10 26.18 23.38
N ALA A 423 6.89 26.65 23.70
CA ALA A 423 6.65 27.46 24.88
C ALA A 423 6.94 26.68 26.17
N PHE A 424 6.42 25.45 26.30
CA PHE A 424 6.68 24.56 27.43
C PHE A 424 8.17 24.28 27.65
N PHE A 425 8.91 23.88 26.60
CA PHE A 425 10.34 23.57 26.74
C PHE A 425 11.18 24.79 27.09
N ARG A 426 10.85 25.96 26.52
CA ARG A 426 11.54 27.21 26.85
C ARG A 426 11.31 27.59 28.32
N TRP A 427 10.09 27.45 28.81
CA TRP A 427 9.75 27.69 30.22
C TRP A 427 10.48 26.71 31.14
N LEU A 428 10.39 25.40 30.87
CA LEU A 428 11.00 24.37 31.70
C LEU A 428 12.53 24.49 31.73
N TYR A 429 13.14 24.85 30.60
CA TYR A 429 14.58 25.13 30.53
C TYR A 429 14.98 26.30 31.44
N ALA A 430 14.18 27.37 31.49
CA ALA A 430 14.41 28.49 32.38
C ALA A 430 14.34 28.07 33.87
N VAL A 431 13.40 27.19 34.22
CA VAL A 431 13.25 26.67 35.57
C VAL A 431 14.46 25.84 35.98
N ILE A 432 14.91 24.91 35.13
CA ILE A 432 16.07 24.04 35.44
C ILE A 432 17.33 24.88 35.69
N LEU A 433 17.56 25.92 34.88
CA LEU A 433 18.70 26.83 35.08
C LEU A 433 18.60 27.59 36.42
N ARG A 434 17.41 28.09 36.78
CA ARG A 434 17.18 28.76 38.07
C ARG A 434 17.41 27.83 39.25
N LEU A 435 16.94 26.57 39.16
CA LEU A 435 17.18 25.58 40.20
C LEU A 435 18.67 25.27 40.34
N SER A 436 19.42 25.26 39.24
CA SER A 436 20.85 24.96 39.22
C SER A 436 21.74 26.16 39.60
N ASP A 437 21.16 27.30 39.98
CA ASP A 437 21.84 28.59 40.20
C ASP A 437 22.68 29.07 39.01
N ASP A 438 22.34 28.61 37.80
CA ASP A 438 23.01 28.99 36.56
C ASP A 438 22.41 30.29 35.98
N PRO A 439 23.21 31.13 35.30
CA PRO A 439 22.73 32.38 34.72
C PRO A 439 21.74 32.11 33.59
N VAL A 440 20.50 32.56 33.76
CA VAL A 440 19.45 32.42 32.73
C VAL A 440 19.67 33.45 31.60
N PRO A 441 19.77 33.01 30.33
CA PRO A 441 19.93 33.94 29.21
C PRO A 441 18.73 34.91 29.07
N ALA A 442 19.01 36.18 28.77
CA ALA A 442 17.98 37.23 28.63
C ALA A 442 16.91 36.91 27.56
N GLY A 443 17.25 36.12 26.54
CA GLY A 443 16.29 35.67 25.52
C GLY A 443 15.27 34.63 26.01
N VAL A 444 15.53 33.97 27.14
CA VAL A 444 14.64 32.96 27.74
C VAL A 444 13.68 33.60 28.75
N THR A 445 14.12 34.65 29.46
CA THR A 445 13.38 35.31 30.54
C THR A 445 12.15 36.13 30.12
N HIS A 446 12.06 36.58 28.86
CA HIS A 446 10.89 37.32 28.36
C HIS A 446 9.75 36.38 27.91
N ALA A 447 9.12 35.67 28.85
CA ALA A 447 7.88 34.94 28.58
C ALA A 447 6.70 35.92 28.60
N THR A 448 5.94 35.98 27.51
CA THR A 448 4.71 36.78 27.44
C THR A 448 3.57 36.07 28.16
N GLN A 449 2.48 36.78 28.47
CA GLN A 449 1.28 36.16 29.05
C GLN A 449 0.69 35.07 28.12
N GLN A 450 0.85 35.22 26.81
CA GLN A 450 0.44 34.20 25.85
C GLN A 450 1.31 32.94 25.94
N ASP A 451 2.62 33.07 26.15
CA ASP A 451 3.51 31.92 26.33
C ASP A 451 3.13 31.11 27.57
N ILE A 452 2.73 31.78 28.65
CA ILE A 452 2.27 31.11 29.88
C ILE A 452 0.96 30.34 29.61
N ASN A 453 0.04 30.91 28.85
CA ASN A 453 -1.19 30.20 28.46
C ASN A 453 -0.87 28.97 27.60
N PHE A 454 0.06 29.07 26.66
CA PHE A 454 0.50 27.92 25.85
C PHE A 454 1.13 26.81 26.70
N VAL A 455 1.91 27.16 27.72
CA VAL A 455 2.47 26.19 28.68
C VAL A 455 1.35 25.49 29.45
N ALA A 456 0.36 26.24 29.94
CA ALA A 456 -0.77 25.68 30.68
C ALA A 456 -1.65 24.76 29.80
N GLU A 457 -1.92 25.16 28.55
CA GLU A 457 -2.61 24.32 27.58
C GLU A 457 -1.81 23.04 27.30
N PHE A 458 -0.49 23.15 27.10
CA PHE A 458 0.35 21.97 26.87
C PHE A 458 0.30 20.97 28.03
N LEU A 459 0.40 21.46 29.27
CA LEU A 459 0.32 20.62 30.48
C LEU A 459 -1.02 19.91 30.59
N LYS A 460 -2.11 20.67 30.45
CA LYS A 460 -3.47 20.14 30.52
C LYS A 460 -3.76 19.13 29.40
N GLU A 461 -3.19 19.32 28.22
CA GLU A 461 -3.44 18.44 27.08
C GLU A 461 -2.57 17.17 27.09
N ASN A 462 -1.32 17.25 27.55
CA ASN A 462 -0.37 16.16 27.36
C ASN A 462 -0.03 15.37 28.64
N PHE A 463 -0.36 15.90 29.82
CA PHE A 463 0.00 15.29 31.12
C PHE A 463 -1.19 15.07 32.07
N ALA A 464 -2.43 15.28 31.61
CA ALA A 464 -3.63 15.19 32.46
C ALA A 464 -4.12 13.75 32.72
N VAL A 465 -3.45 12.73 32.16
CA VAL A 465 -3.81 11.33 32.36
C VAL A 465 -3.05 10.77 33.56
N GLU A 466 -3.77 10.12 34.48
CA GLU A 466 -3.15 9.41 35.60
C GLU A 466 -2.30 8.23 35.12
N TRP A 467 -1.22 7.93 35.84
CA TRP A 467 -0.32 6.85 35.45
C TRP A 467 -1.04 5.50 35.56
N ASP A 468 -1.05 4.74 34.45
CA ASP A 468 -1.69 3.43 34.34
C ASP A 468 -0.63 2.29 34.34
N GLU A 469 -0.83 1.29 35.19
CA GLU A 469 0.03 0.10 35.32
C GLU A 469 0.04 -0.75 34.03
N ALA A 470 -1.05 -0.74 33.26
CA ALA A 470 -1.19 -1.52 32.03
C ALA A 470 -0.47 -0.88 30.83
N ASN A 471 -0.59 0.44 30.67
CA ASN A 471 0.00 1.18 29.55
C ASN A 471 1.40 1.75 29.85
N ARG A 472 1.80 1.79 31.13
CA ARG A 472 3.06 2.38 31.61
C ARG A 472 3.31 3.81 31.12
N SER A 473 2.27 4.57 30.79
CA SER A 473 2.37 5.94 30.28
C SER A 473 1.57 6.89 31.16
N SER A 474 2.14 8.06 31.47
CA SER A 474 1.42 9.20 32.10
C SER A 474 1.42 10.44 31.19
N PHE A 475 1.98 10.28 29.99
CA PHE A 475 2.17 11.32 29.01
C PHE A 475 1.54 10.88 27.71
N SER A 476 0.77 11.77 27.09
CA SER A 476 0.09 11.47 25.84
C SER A 476 0.20 12.67 24.91
N LEU A 477 0.80 12.50 23.73
CA LEU A 477 0.76 13.53 22.68
C LEU A 477 -0.55 13.42 21.88
N GLU A 478 -1.68 13.39 22.58
CA GLU A 478 -2.95 12.93 22.02
C GLU A 478 -3.44 13.75 20.83
N ARG A 479 -3.12 15.05 20.76
CA ARG A 479 -3.56 15.93 19.67
C ARG A 479 -3.14 15.43 18.28
N VAL A 480 -1.88 15.03 18.12
CA VAL A 480 -1.38 14.45 16.86
C VAL A 480 -1.52 12.94 16.85
N GLY A 481 -1.33 12.28 18.00
CA GLY A 481 -1.40 10.83 18.11
C GLY A 481 -2.76 10.25 17.73
N GLN A 482 -3.87 10.93 18.03
CA GLN A 482 -5.22 10.48 17.67
C GLN A 482 -5.43 10.31 16.15
N TYR A 483 -4.71 11.06 15.31
CA TYR A 483 -4.81 10.91 13.85
C TYR A 483 -4.11 9.64 13.35
N LEU A 484 -3.12 9.16 14.11
CA LEU A 484 -2.25 8.05 13.76
C LEU A 484 -2.72 6.70 14.33
N LYS A 485 -3.80 6.71 15.13
CA LYS A 485 -4.47 5.53 15.67
C LYS A 485 -5.70 5.18 14.82
N ASP A 486 -6.05 3.90 14.79
CA ASP A 486 -7.29 3.43 14.15
C ASP A 486 -8.49 3.57 15.11
N GLU A 487 -8.71 4.78 15.61
CA GLU A 487 -9.73 5.12 16.62
C GLU A 487 -10.36 6.47 16.26
N PRO A 488 -11.63 6.72 16.62
CA PRO A 488 -12.25 8.03 16.42
C PRO A 488 -11.50 9.14 17.17
N LEU A 489 -11.51 10.34 16.60
CA LEU A 489 -10.87 11.52 17.20
C LEU A 489 -11.57 11.91 18.51
N THR A 490 -10.80 12.05 19.57
CA THR A 490 -11.27 12.55 20.88
C THR A 490 -11.31 14.08 20.89
N PHE A 491 -10.37 14.72 20.19
CA PHE A 491 -10.25 16.17 20.10
C PHE A 491 -10.42 16.67 18.67
N GLN A 492 -11.60 17.19 18.37
CA GLN A 492 -11.96 17.74 17.07
C GLN A 492 -11.46 19.18 16.92
N VAL A 493 -11.10 19.57 15.69
CA VAL A 493 -10.77 20.96 15.35
C VAL A 493 -12.04 21.80 15.38
N GLN A 494 -11.93 23.04 15.88
CA GLN A 494 -13.08 23.93 16.03
C GLN A 494 -13.73 24.28 14.69
N ASN A 495 -15.07 24.32 14.69
CA ASN A 495 -15.86 24.72 13.52
C ASN A 495 -15.54 26.16 13.11
N ASN A 496 -15.10 26.34 11.87
CA ASN A 496 -14.88 27.65 11.28
C ASN A 496 -16.19 28.25 10.73
N VAL A 497 -16.11 29.51 10.28
CA VAL A 497 -17.26 30.25 9.71
C VAL A 497 -17.85 29.54 8.49
N TRP A 498 -17.02 28.83 7.71
CA TRP A 498 -17.46 28.05 6.56
C TRP A 498 -18.30 26.82 6.97
N CYS A 499 -17.89 26.10 8.02
CA CYS A 499 -18.68 24.99 8.56
C CYS A 499 -20.05 25.47 9.07
N GLN A 500 -20.08 26.60 9.79
CA GLN A 500 -21.33 27.22 10.24
C GLN A 500 -22.24 27.61 9.06
N PHE A 501 -21.66 28.15 7.98
CA PHE A 501 -22.39 28.45 6.75
C PHE A 501 -22.98 27.19 6.08
N LEU A 502 -22.21 26.09 6.03
CA LEU A 502 -22.69 24.83 5.45
C LEU A 502 -23.79 24.17 6.29
N GLU A 503 -23.71 24.27 7.61
CA GLU A 503 -24.76 23.82 8.53
C GLU A 503 -26.06 24.61 8.34
N ALA A 504 -25.95 25.92 8.11
CA ALA A 504 -27.10 26.77 7.80
C ALA A 504 -27.69 26.53 6.39
N ASN A 505 -26.94 25.91 5.47
CA ASN A 505 -27.32 25.73 4.07
C ASN A 505 -27.25 24.25 3.62
N PRO A 506 -28.19 23.40 4.06
CA PRO A 506 -28.15 21.95 3.80
C PRO A 506 -28.23 21.59 2.30
N GLY A 507 -28.86 22.43 1.46
CA GLY A 507 -28.91 22.21 0.01
C GLY A 507 -27.53 22.25 -0.65
N ILE A 508 -26.62 23.10 -0.16
CA ILE A 508 -25.23 23.17 -0.64
C ILE A 508 -24.44 21.99 -0.09
N LYS A 509 -24.63 21.66 1.20
CA LYS A 509 -23.99 20.51 1.87
C LYS A 509 -24.28 19.19 1.15
N ASN A 510 -25.52 19.01 0.68
CA ASN A 510 -25.98 17.78 0.02
C ASN A 510 -25.81 17.80 -1.52
N SER A 511 -25.15 18.80 -2.09
CA SER A 511 -24.96 18.94 -3.54
C SER A 511 -24.08 17.85 -4.15
N GLY A 512 -23.33 17.10 -3.34
CA GLY A 512 -22.38 16.08 -3.80
C GLY A 512 -21.14 16.63 -4.53
N LEU A 513 -21.00 17.96 -4.59
CA LEU A 513 -19.86 18.66 -5.21
C LEU A 513 -18.78 19.03 -4.20
N LEU A 514 -19.15 19.18 -2.93
CA LEU A 514 -18.22 19.51 -1.86
C LEU A 514 -17.48 18.26 -1.41
N VAL A 515 -16.22 18.47 -1.06
CA VAL A 515 -15.39 17.46 -0.41
C VAL A 515 -15.88 17.29 1.05
N PRO A 516 -16.20 16.07 1.50
CA PRO A 516 -16.65 15.85 2.86
C PRO A 516 -15.50 16.07 3.84
N HIS A 517 -15.83 16.70 4.96
CA HIS A 517 -14.91 16.88 6.08
C HIS A 517 -15.42 16.04 7.26
N ASN A 518 -14.78 14.89 7.49
CA ASN A 518 -15.17 13.98 8.56
C ASN A 518 -14.42 14.34 9.85
N LEU A 519 -15.08 15.04 10.77
CA LEU A 519 -14.47 15.58 12.00
C LEU A 519 -14.18 14.50 13.06
N ASP A 520 -14.83 13.36 12.98
CA ASP A 520 -14.76 12.26 13.95
C ASP A 520 -13.70 11.22 13.60
N ARG A 521 -13.21 11.20 12.36
CA ARG A 521 -12.34 10.14 11.84
C ARG A 521 -10.86 10.51 11.88
N SER A 522 -10.04 9.51 12.23
CA SER A 522 -8.58 9.64 12.17
C SER A 522 -8.05 9.56 10.74
N LEU A 523 -6.77 9.93 10.55
CA LEU A 523 -6.11 9.80 9.25
C LEU A 523 -6.03 8.33 8.80
N VAL A 524 -5.79 7.41 9.74
CA VAL A 524 -5.72 5.96 9.46
C VAL A 524 -7.08 5.42 9.02
N GLN A 525 -8.17 5.89 9.64
CA GLN A 525 -9.52 5.52 9.25
C GLN A 525 -9.88 6.04 7.85
N GLU A 526 -9.56 7.29 7.54
CA GLU A 526 -9.75 7.86 6.20
C GLU A 526 -8.93 7.11 5.14
N HIS A 527 -7.68 6.76 5.46
CA HIS A 527 -6.83 5.93 4.60
C HIS A 527 -7.47 4.56 4.31
N SER A 528 -7.96 3.85 5.33
CA SER A 528 -8.63 2.56 5.14
C SER A 528 -9.92 2.67 4.32
N HIS A 529 -10.69 3.75 4.51
CA HIS A 529 -11.88 4.01 3.71
C HIS A 529 -11.54 4.28 2.24
N LEU A 530 -10.48 5.05 1.99
CA LEU A 530 -9.96 5.27 0.65
C LEU A 530 -9.54 3.95 -0.01
N GLU A 531 -8.76 3.10 0.67
CA GLU A 531 -8.36 1.78 0.14
C GLU A 531 -9.56 0.91 -0.22
N LYS A 532 -10.59 0.86 0.65
CA LYS A 532 -11.83 0.10 0.40
C LYS A 532 -12.61 0.68 -0.78
N ALA A 533 -12.72 2.00 -0.88
CA ALA A 533 -13.41 2.67 -1.97
C ALA A 533 -12.72 2.38 -3.32
N VAL A 534 -11.38 2.47 -3.35
CA VAL A 534 -10.59 2.15 -4.55
C VAL A 534 -10.80 0.69 -4.95
N GLY A 535 -10.75 -0.24 -3.99
CA GLY A 535 -11.05 -1.65 -4.25
C GLY A 535 -12.43 -1.85 -4.90
N ALA A 536 -13.47 -1.20 -4.36
CA ALA A 536 -14.83 -1.30 -4.89
C ALA A 536 -14.98 -0.73 -6.32
N ALA A 537 -14.24 0.31 -6.67
CA ALA A 537 -14.32 0.93 -8.00
C ALA A 537 -13.83 0.03 -9.14
N PHE A 538 -13.01 -0.99 -8.84
CA PHE A 538 -12.43 -1.90 -9.83
C PHE A 538 -12.99 -3.33 -9.80
N VAL A 539 -14.04 -3.61 -9.00
CA VAL A 539 -14.72 -4.93 -8.99
C VAL A 539 -15.57 -5.16 -10.24
N GLY A 540 -16.22 -4.10 -10.73
CA GLY A 540 -17.19 -4.17 -11.83
C GLY A 540 -16.71 -4.88 -13.11
N PRO A 541 -15.46 -4.67 -13.58
CA PRO A 541 -14.89 -5.42 -14.70
C PRO A 541 -14.96 -6.93 -14.56
N ALA A 542 -14.57 -7.48 -13.40
CA ALA A 542 -14.59 -8.91 -13.13
C ALA A 542 -16.00 -9.50 -13.27
N ASP A 543 -17.00 -8.82 -12.70
CA ASP A 543 -18.40 -9.24 -12.71
C ASP A 543 -19.06 -9.11 -14.09
N ALA A 544 -18.74 -8.04 -14.84
CA ALA A 544 -19.29 -7.79 -16.16
C ALA A 544 -18.78 -8.83 -17.16
N LEU A 545 -17.46 -9.02 -17.23
CA LEU A 545 -16.86 -9.94 -18.19
C LEU A 545 -17.08 -11.41 -17.79
N GLY A 546 -17.06 -11.73 -16.49
CA GLY A 546 -17.37 -13.07 -16.00
C GLY A 546 -18.73 -13.56 -16.48
N ARG A 547 -19.77 -12.71 -16.42
CA ARG A 547 -21.13 -13.01 -16.92
C ARG A 547 -21.22 -13.19 -18.43
N CYS A 548 -20.36 -12.52 -19.19
CA CYS A 548 -20.31 -12.63 -20.64
C CYS A 548 -19.55 -13.86 -21.14
N THR A 549 -18.85 -14.59 -20.25
CA THR A 549 -18.14 -15.81 -20.63
C THR A 549 -19.11 -16.96 -20.85
N VAL A 550 -19.18 -17.46 -22.09
CA VAL A 550 -20.08 -18.56 -22.46
C VAL A 550 -19.27 -19.77 -22.89
N LYS A 551 -19.63 -20.92 -22.35
CA LYS A 551 -19.04 -22.20 -22.74
C LYS A 551 -19.62 -22.65 -24.09
N GLU A 552 -18.76 -22.80 -25.09
CA GLU A 552 -19.16 -23.20 -26.45
C GLU A 552 -19.12 -24.73 -26.62
N LEU A 553 -18.11 -25.39 -26.05
CA LEU A 553 -17.85 -26.81 -26.30
C LEU A 553 -17.37 -27.52 -25.04
N GLN A 554 -17.78 -28.78 -24.88
CA GLN A 554 -17.15 -29.74 -23.97
C GLN A 554 -16.91 -31.06 -24.71
N THR A 555 -15.69 -31.56 -24.62
CA THR A 555 -15.31 -32.91 -25.05
C THR A 555 -14.64 -33.62 -23.87
N THR A 556 -14.92 -34.91 -23.67
CA THR A 556 -14.28 -35.74 -22.63
C THR A 556 -13.13 -36.53 -23.23
#